data_AF-A0A5E6ZZC9-F1
#
_entry.id   AF-A0A5E6ZZC9-F1
#
_cell.length_a   1.000
_cell.length_b   1.000
_cell.length_c   1.000
_cell.angle_alpha   90.00
_cell.angle_beta   90.00
_cell.angle_gamma   90.00
#
_symmetry.space_group_name_H-M   'P 1'
#
loop_
_entity.id
_entity.type
_entity.pdbx_description
1 polymer ?
#
loop_
_entity_poly.entity_id
_entity_poly.type
_entity_poly.pdbx_seq_one_letter_code
_entity_poly.pdbx_strand_id
1 'polypeptide(L)'
;MNQISIVGYEAECNCEHCGRALKHGIKLSDGRIVGATCLDKKLTMPRLYQGKKFRFGAEFIVKVAKVVQFYSPANWSRFGVSASSATFEAAQ
;
A
#
# COMPACT_ATOMS: atom_id res chain seq x y z
N MET A 1 -13.03 0.34 12.96
CA MET A 1 -12.41 -0.11 11.69
C MET A 1 -10.94 0.20 11.77
N ASN A 2 -10.07 -0.80 11.60
CA ASN A 2 -8.62 -0.58 11.73
C ASN A 2 -8.08 -0.11 10.37
N GLN A 3 -7.50 1.10 10.32
CA GLN A 3 -6.96 1.67 9.07
C GLN A 3 -5.47 1.39 8.96
N ILE A 4 -5.02 1.06 7.75
CA ILE A 4 -3.61 0.84 7.43
C ILE A 4 -3.24 1.84 6.35
N SER A 5 -2.22 2.67 6.61
CA SER A 5 -1.72 3.62 5.62
C SER A 5 -0.34 3.22 5.13
N ILE A 6 -0.08 3.41 3.84
CA ILE A 6 1.27 3.33 3.27
C ILE A 6 2.02 4.58 3.70
N VAL A 7 3.14 4.40 4.40
CA VAL A 7 4.00 5.50 4.89
C VAL A 7 5.35 5.56 4.19
N GLY A 8 5.66 4.59 3.33
CA GLY A 8 6.91 4.60 2.57
C GLY A 8 7.18 3.31 1.82
N TYR A 9 8.42 3.21 1.34
CA TYR A 9 8.90 2.12 0.49
C TYR A 9 10.23 1.60 1.02
N GLU A 10 10.47 0.29 0.88
CA GLU A 10 11.76 -0.36 1.16
C GLU A 10 12.19 -1.23 -0.01
N ALA A 11 13.45 -1.17 -0.42
CA ALA A 11 14.01 -2.08 -1.40
C ALA A 11 14.59 -3.33 -0.71
N GLU A 12 14.56 -4.48 -1.39
CA GLU A 12 15.27 -5.70 -0.95
C GLU A 12 15.00 -6.09 0.52
N CYS A 13 13.77 -6.50 0.80
CA CYS A 13 13.31 -6.82 2.16
C CYS A 13 12.60 -8.18 2.21
N ASN A 14 12.22 -8.60 3.41
CA ASN A 14 11.37 -9.77 3.61
C ASN A 14 9.97 -9.32 3.99
N CYS A 15 8.95 -9.95 3.41
CA CYS A 15 7.56 -9.70 3.76
C CYS A 15 7.30 -10.15 5.20
N GLU A 16 6.98 -9.23 6.12
CA GLU A 16 6.67 -9.59 7.52
C GLU A 16 5.36 -10.38 7.67
N HIS A 17 4.55 -10.47 6.62
CA HIS A 17 3.35 -11.32 6.61
C HIS A 17 3.64 -12.77 6.17
N CYS A 18 4.56 -13.02 5.24
CA CYS A 18 4.76 -14.37 4.66
C CYS A 18 6.22 -14.82 4.50
N GLY A 19 7.19 -14.05 4.98
CA GLY A 19 8.62 -14.36 4.96
C GLY A 19 9.32 -14.28 3.60
N ARG A 20 8.56 -14.13 2.50
CA ARG A 20 9.13 -14.09 1.14
C ARG A 20 10.08 -12.90 0.96
N ALA A 21 11.19 -13.13 0.26
CA ALA A 21 12.05 -12.06 -0.22
C ALA A 21 11.31 -11.21 -1.28
N LEU A 22 11.40 -9.89 -1.14
CA LEU A 22 10.72 -8.90 -1.94
C LEU A 22 11.73 -7.90 -2.51
N LYS A 23 11.60 -7.62 -3.80
CA LYS A 23 12.27 -6.45 -4.41
C LYS A 23 11.62 -5.13 -3.99
N HIS A 24 10.34 -5.17 -3.63
CA HIS A 24 9.51 -4.01 -3.30
C HIS A 24 8.74 -4.26 -2.00
N GLY A 25 9.19 -3.65 -0.91
CA GLY A 25 8.54 -3.60 0.38
C GLY A 25 7.69 -2.34 0.54
N ILE A 26 6.53 -2.51 1.17
CA ILE A 26 5.58 -1.42 1.46
C ILE A 26 5.60 -1.18 2.97
N LYS A 27 6.07 0.00 3.39
CA LYS A 27 6.08 0.40 4.80
C LYS A 27 4.68 0.83 5.19
N LEU A 28 4.15 0.22 6.24
CA LEU A 28 2.83 0.51 6.77
C LEU A 28 2.94 1.40 8.01
N SER A 29 1.88 2.15 8.30
CA SER A 29 1.78 3.02 9.50
C SER A 29 1.90 2.28 10.83
N ASP A 30 1.69 0.97 10.81
CA ASP A 30 1.81 0.04 11.94
C ASP A 30 3.25 -0.47 12.14
N GLY A 31 4.22 0.04 11.38
CA GLY A 31 5.65 -0.32 11.47
C GLY A 31 6.07 -1.52 10.61
N ARG A 32 5.12 -2.35 10.16
CA ARG A 32 5.40 -3.52 9.31
C ARG A 32 5.77 -3.15 7.87
N ILE A 33 6.61 -3.99 7.26
CA ILE A 33 7.00 -4.00 5.86
C ILE A 33 6.44 -5.26 5.20
N VAL A 34 5.56 -5.06 4.21
CA VAL A 34 4.87 -6.18 3.54
C VAL A 34 4.97 -6.06 2.03
N GLY A 35 4.76 -7.17 1.34
CA GLY A 35 4.70 -7.17 -0.12
C GLY A 35 3.40 -6.55 -0.61
N ALA A 36 3.47 -5.83 -1.73
CA ALA A 36 2.29 -5.18 -2.33
C ALA A 36 1.14 -6.16 -2.61
N THR A 37 1.43 -7.39 -3.03
CA THR A 37 0.40 -8.42 -3.22
C THR A 37 -0.21 -8.91 -1.90
N CYS A 38 0.58 -9.00 -0.83
CA CYS A 38 0.08 -9.36 0.50
C CYS A 38 -0.80 -8.25 1.05
N LEU A 39 -0.35 -6.99 0.92
CA LEU A 39 -1.16 -5.83 1.28
C LEU A 39 -2.48 -5.84 0.51
N ASP A 40 -2.42 -5.96 -0.81
CA ASP A 40 -3.58 -5.90 -1.68
C ASP A 40 -4.57 -7.01 -1.40
N LYS A 41 -4.14 -8.27 -1.27
CA LYS A 41 -5.05 -9.44 -1.29
C LYS A 41 -5.37 -10.04 0.07
N LYS A 42 -4.51 -9.84 1.07
CA LYS A 42 -4.59 -10.55 2.37
C LYS A 42 -4.81 -9.61 3.54
N LEU A 43 -4.15 -8.46 3.55
CA LEU A 43 -4.16 -7.56 4.69
C LEU A 43 -5.22 -6.46 4.62
N THR A 44 -5.83 -6.25 3.45
CA THR A 44 -6.80 -5.17 3.24
C THR A 44 -8.10 -5.65 2.63
N MET A 45 -9.17 -4.94 2.95
CA MET A 45 -10.48 -5.13 2.34
C MET A 45 -10.53 -4.50 0.94
N PRO A 46 -11.30 -5.08 -0.01
CA PRO A 46 -11.52 -4.46 -1.30
C PRO A 46 -12.30 -3.15 -1.13
N ARG A 47 -11.95 -2.15 -1.94
CA ARG A 47 -12.64 -0.86 -1.95
C ARG A 47 -13.94 -0.94 -2.72
N LEU A 48 -14.88 -0.06 -2.38
CA LEU A 48 -16.14 0.11 -3.12
C LEU A 48 -16.05 1.35 -4.02
N TYR A 49 -16.33 1.19 -5.31
CA TYR A 49 -16.50 2.28 -6.25
C TYR A 49 -17.78 2.06 -7.06
N GLN A 50 -18.72 2.99 -6.93
CA GLN A 50 -20.04 2.90 -7.58
C GLN A 50 -20.73 1.53 -7.34
N GLY A 51 -20.67 1.03 -6.10
CA GLY A 51 -21.25 -0.26 -5.70
C GLY A 51 -20.44 -1.50 -6.13
N LYS A 52 -19.34 -1.34 -6.89
CA LYS A 52 -18.48 -2.46 -7.31
C LYS A 52 -17.25 -2.56 -6.42
N LYS A 53 -16.91 -3.79 -6.02
CA LYS A 53 -15.68 -4.10 -5.28
C LYS A 53 -14.49 -4.08 -6.23
N PHE A 54 -13.44 -3.35 -5.89
CA PHE A 54 -12.20 -3.33 -6.64
C PHE A 54 -10.98 -3.29 -5.71
N ARG A 55 -9.83 -3.68 -6.25
CA ARG A 55 -8.52 -3.61 -5.60
C ARG A 55 -7.56 -2.87 -6.54
N PHE A 56 -6.52 -2.26 -5.99
CA PHE A 56 -5.58 -1.49 -6.81
C PHE A 56 -4.58 -2.37 -7.55
N GLY A 57 -4.25 -3.54 -6.99
CA GLY A 57 -3.21 -4.39 -7.52
C GLY A 57 -1.80 -3.95 -7.10
N ALA A 58 -0.85 -4.87 -7.25
CA ALA A 58 0.49 -4.74 -6.69
C ALA A 58 1.29 -3.58 -7.30
N GLU A 59 1.23 -3.39 -8.62
CA GLU A 59 2.01 -2.36 -9.31
C GLU A 59 1.64 -0.95 -8.86
N PHE A 60 0.33 -0.66 -8.74
CA PHE A 60 -0.13 0.64 -8.28
C PHE A 60 0.23 0.86 -6.81
N ILE A 61 0.15 -0.15 -5.95
CA ILE A 61 0.56 -0.05 -4.54
C ILE A 61 2.06 0.27 -4.41
N VAL A 62 2.91 -0.38 -5.22
CA VAL A 62 4.36 -0.07 -5.25
C VAL A 62 4.58 1.37 -5.69
N LYS A 63 3.84 1.85 -6.71
CA LYS A 63 3.89 3.25 -7.14
C LYS A 63 3.51 4.21 -6.02
N VAL A 64 2.40 3.94 -5.30
CA VAL A 64 1.97 4.74 -4.15
C VAL A 64 3.08 4.80 -3.10
N ALA A 65 3.66 3.65 -2.72
CA ALA A 65 4.73 3.59 -1.72
C ALA A 65 5.96 4.42 -2.11
N LYS A 66 6.39 4.34 -3.38
CA LYS A 66 7.50 5.17 -3.88
C LYS A 66 7.14 6.65 -3.86
N VAL A 67 5.93 7.02 -4.27
CA VAL A 67 5.50 8.43 -4.27
C VAL A 67 5.45 8.98 -2.85
N VAL A 68 4.91 8.23 -1.90
CA VAL A 68 4.88 8.59 -0.48
C VAL A 68 6.28 8.74 0.10
N GLN A 69 7.22 7.87 -0.29
CA GLN A 69 8.61 7.90 0.18
C GLN A 69 9.41 9.09 -0.36
N PHE A 70 9.29 9.39 -1.65
CA PHE A 70 10.20 10.31 -2.35
C PHE A 70 9.62 11.71 -2.59
N TYR A 71 8.31 11.90 -2.42
CA TYR A 71 7.65 13.17 -2.72
C TYR A 71 6.78 13.64 -1.57
N SER A 72 6.78 14.96 -1.33
CA SER A 72 5.86 15.57 -0.39
C SER A 72 4.39 15.44 -0.85
N PRO A 73 3.41 15.40 0.07
CA PRO A 73 1.98 15.24 -0.24
C PRO A 73 1.43 16.19 -1.30
N ALA A 74 1.94 17.43 -1.35
CA ALA A 74 1.57 18.44 -2.34
C ALA A 74 1.85 18.00 -3.80
N ASN A 75 2.80 17.09 -4.02
CA ASN A 75 3.18 16.61 -5.35
C ASN A 75 2.54 15.28 -5.74
N TRP A 76 1.83 14.60 -4.83
CA TRP A 76 1.31 13.24 -5.09
C TRP A 76 0.32 13.20 -6.25
N SER A 77 -0.52 14.24 -6.39
CA SER A 77 -1.52 14.33 -7.45
C SER A 77 -0.92 14.28 -8.85
N ARG A 78 0.33 14.73 -9.02
CA ARG A 78 1.07 14.66 -10.31
C ARG A 78 1.33 13.22 -10.75
N PHE A 79 1.31 12.28 -9.80
CA PHE A 79 1.50 10.86 -10.03
C PHE A 79 0.17 10.08 -9.99
N GLY A 80 -0.98 10.76 -9.88
CA GLY A 80 -2.27 10.09 -9.66
C GLY A 80 -2.36 9.38 -8.31
N VAL A 81 -1.58 9.84 -7.33
CA VAL A 81 -1.59 9.35 -5.94
C VAL A 81 -2.26 10.42 -5.08
N SER A 82 -3.09 9.97 -4.14
CA SER A 82 -3.79 10.81 -3.17
C SER A 82 -3.79 10.14 -1.79
N ALA A 83 -4.11 10.88 -0.73
CA ALA A 83 -4.24 10.31 0.61
C ALA A 83 -5.16 9.07 0.63
N SER A 84 -6.30 9.16 -0.05
CA SER A 84 -7.24 8.05 -0.19
C SER A 84 -6.62 6.81 -0.83
N SER A 85 -5.69 6.97 -1.78
CA SER A 85 -4.99 5.84 -2.42
C SER A 85 -3.95 5.18 -1.51
N ALA A 86 -3.43 5.90 -0.52
CA ALA A 86 -2.47 5.39 0.45
C ALA A 86 -3.11 4.76 1.70
N THR A 87 -4.37 5.06 2.00
CA THR A 87 -5.08 4.55 3.19
C THR A 87 -6.05 3.42 2.86
N PHE A 88 -5.92 2.28 3.53
CA PHE A 88 -6.71 1.07 3.34
C PHE A 88 -7.46 0.70 4.61
N GLU A 89 -8.54 -0.06 4.46
CA GLU A 89 -9.20 -0.72 5.58
C GLU A 89 -8.56 -2.10 5.77
N ALA A 90 -8.13 -2.40 7.00
CA ALA A 90 -7.55 -3.70 7.34
C ALA A 90 -8.59 -4.82 7.18
N ALA A 91 -8.15 -5.97 6.68
CA ALA A 91 -8.94 -7.19 6.78
C ALA A 91 -9.07 -7.57 8.26
N GLN A 92 -10.29 -7.93 8.67
CA GLN A 92 -10.65 -8.31 10.03
C GLN A 92 -10.20 -9.75 10.34
#